data_AF-A0A8T4P1C7-F1
#
_entry.id   AF-A0A8T4P1C7-F1
#
_cell.length_a   1.000
_cell.length_b   1.000
_cell.length_c   1.000
_cell.angle_alpha   90.00
_cell.angle_beta   90.00
_cell.angle_gamma   90.00
#
_symmetry.space_group_name_H-M   'P 1'
#
loop_
_entity.id
_entity.type
_entity.pdbx_description
1 polymer ?
#
loop_
_entity_poly.entity_id
_entity_poly.type
_entity_poly.pdbx_seq_one_letter_code
_entity_poly.pdbx_strand_id
1 'polypeptide(L)' 'MKIHYTKICPKCGTIPQIRTDFIQILAPTPEKCRKCGYSGLFPEININEIEEFKKKISL' A
#
# COMPACT_ATOMS: atom_id res chain seq x y z
N MET A 1 17.69 -5.62 -13.03
CA MET A 1 16.34 -5.05 -12.85
C MET A 1 16.16 -4.68 -11.39
N LYS A 2 15.89 -3.42 -11.05
CA LYS A 2 15.53 -3.05 -9.67
C LYS A 2 14.05 -3.37 -9.47
N ILE A 3 13.75 -4.26 -8.53
CA ILE A 3 12.37 -4.58 -8.17
C ILE A 3 11.88 -3.43 -7.28
N HIS A 4 10.81 -2.75 -7.71
CA HIS A 4 10.17 -1.70 -6.95
C HIS A 4 8.95 -2.28 -6.24
N TYR A 5 8.91 -2.16 -4.91
CA TYR A 5 7.77 -2.54 -4.09
C TYR A 5 7.01 -1.27 -3.70
N THR A 6 5.69 -1.37 -3.61
CA THR A 6 4.84 -0.31 -3.08
C THR A 6 3.80 -0.89 -2.15
N LYS A 7 3.35 -0.09 -1.18
CA LYS A 7 2.23 -0.48 -0.33
C LYS A 7 0.93 -0.23 -1.05
N ILE A 8 -0.01 -1.15 -0.88
CA ILE A 8 -1.35 -1.03 -1.45
C ILE A 8 -2.40 -1.35 -0.40
N CYS A 9 -3.51 -0.61 -0.41
CA CYS A 9 -4.60 -0.88 0.50
C CYS A 9 -5.21 -2.26 0.18
N PRO A 10 -5.24 -3.21 1.13
CA PRO A 10 -5.75 -4.56 0.87
C PRO A 10 -7.28 -4.59 0.70
N LYS A 11 -7.97 -3.52 1.13
CA LYS A 11 -9.43 -3.38 1.06
C LYS A 11 -9.94 -2.76 -0.24
N CYS A 12 -9.15 -1.91 -0.89
CA CYS A 12 -9.64 -1.12 -2.03
C CYS A 12 -8.59 -0.86 -3.12
N GLY A 13 -7.44 -1.52 -3.06
CA GLY A 13 -6.41 -1.43 -4.10
C GLY A 13 -5.82 -0.03 -4.29
N THR A 14 -6.09 0.89 -3.35
CA THR A 14 -5.55 2.24 -3.42
C THR A 14 -4.12 2.21 -2.96
N ILE A 15 -3.23 2.63 -3.85
CA ILE A 15 -1.83 2.86 -3.51
C ILE A 15 -1.83 4.20 -2.76
N PRO A 16 -1.65 4.22 -1.42
CA PRO A 16 -1.36 5.49 -0.77
C PRO A 16 -0.14 6.06 -1.50
N GLN A 17 -0.23 7.28 -2.01
CA GLN A 17 0.99 8.00 -2.37
C GLN A 17 1.74 8.19 -1.06
N ILE A 18 2.62 7.24 -0.74
CA ILE A 18 3.60 7.39 0.31
C ILE A 18 4.43 8.55 -0.18
N ARG A 19 4.16 9.75 0.34
CA ARG A 19 5.18 10.78 0.32
C ARG A 19 6.33 10.17 1.09
N THR A 20 7.38 9.85 0.37
CA THR A 20 8.66 9.40 0.90
C THR A 20 9.33 10.57 1.61
N ASP A 21 8.62 11.21 2.55
CA ASP A 21 9.24 12.00 3.60
C ASP A 21 9.69 10.95 4.63
N PHE A 22 10.83 10.35 4.30
CA PHE A 22 11.71 9.66 5.23
C PHE A 22 11.70 10.46 6.54
N ILE A 23 11.09 9.94 7.60
CA ILE A 23 11.46 9.97 9.03
C ILE A 23 10.23 9.49 9.81
N GLN A 24 10.08 8.19 10.03
CA GLN A 24 9.42 7.67 11.23
C GLN A 24 10.17 6.42 11.68
N ILE A 25 11.30 6.66 12.34
CA ILE A 25 12.18 5.62 12.89
C ILE A 25 11.59 4.97 14.17
N LEU A 26 10.43 5.39 14.69
CA LEU A 26 10.06 5.05 16.07
C LEU A 26 8.60 4.65 16.36
N ALA A 27 7.69 4.54 15.39
CA ALA A 27 6.36 4.00 15.67
C ALA A 27 5.70 3.37 14.42
N PRO A 28 5.12 2.17 14.51
CA PRO A 28 4.20 1.68 13.50
C PRO A 28 2.90 2.48 13.62
N THR A 29 2.85 3.70 13.08
CA THR A 29 1.57 4.39 12.95
C THR A 29 0.71 3.58 11.97
N PRO A 30 -0.52 3.19 12.34
CA PRO A 30 -1.38 2.42 11.45
C PRO A 30 -1.64 3.25 10.18
N GLU A 31 -1.27 2.71 9.04
CA GLU A 31 -1.54 3.34 7.75
C GLU A 31 -3.06 3.37 7.56
N LYS A 32 -3.62 4.54 7.26
CA LYS A 32 -5.06 4.69 7.02
C LYS A 32 -5.32 5.03 5.57
N CYS A 33 -6.13 4.21 4.92
CA CYS A 33 -6.55 4.41 3.54
C CYS A 33 -7.49 5.60 3.48
N ARG A 34 -7.13 6.62 2.70
CA ARG A 34 -8.01 7.78 2.46
C ARG A 34 -9.25 7.44 1.63
N LYS A 35 -9.22 6.35 0.84
CA LYS A 35 -10.32 5.97 -0.06
C LYS A 35 -11.41 5.17 0.65
N CYS A 36 -11.04 4.10 1.36
CA CYS A 36 -12.01 3.21 2.02
C CYS A 36 -12.01 3.32 3.55
N GLY A 37 -11.14 4.15 4.13
CA GLY A 37 -11.03 4.30 5.59
C GLY A 37 -10.31 3.17 6.31
N TYR A 38 -9.88 2.11 5.60
CA TYR A 38 -9.15 0.99 6.20
C TYR A 38 -7.89 1.46 6.91
N SER A 39 -7.81 1.23 8.22
CA SER A 39 -6.64 1.48 9.04
C SER A 39 -6.00 0.16 9.45
N GLY A 40 -4.72 -0.03 9.14
CA GLY A 40 -4.02 -1.27 9.45
C GLY A 40 -2.68 -1.37 8.74
N LEU A 41 -2.22 -2.61 8.59
CA LEU A 41 -1.00 -2.93 7.83
C LEU A 41 -1.33 -3.01 6.35
N PHE A 42 -0.53 -2.33 5.53
CA PHE A 42 -0.68 -2.37 4.08
C PHE A 42 0.36 -3.34 3.53
N PRO A 43 -0.03 -4.38 2.76
CA PRO A 43 0.92 -5.27 2.14
C PRO A 43 1.79 -4.51 1.14
N GLU A 44 3.08 -4.85 1.14
CA GLU A 44 4.03 -4.44 0.13
C GLU A 44 3.96 -5.40 -1.05
N ILE A 45 3.66 -4.87 -2.23
CA ILE A 45 3.48 -5.65 -3.45
C ILE A 45 4.41 -5.08 -4.51
N ASN A 46 5.00 -5.98 -5.30
CA ASN A 46 5.79 -5.59 -6.46
C ASN A 46 4.93 -4.76 -7.41
N ILE A 47 5.48 -3.67 -7.95
CA ILE A 47 4.76 -2.81 -8.89
C ILE A 47 4.21 -3.61 -10.09
N ASN A 48 4.94 -4.63 -10.53
CA ASN A 48 4.51 -5.50 -11.63
C ASN A 48 3.33 -6.42 -11.27
N GLU A 49 3.09 -6.66 -9.98
CA GLU A 49 2.02 -7.54 -9.47
C GLU A 49 0.80 -6.75 -8.97
N ILE A 50 0.85 -5.41 -8.99
CA ILE A 50 -0.26 -4.55 -8.54
C ILE A 50 -1.54 -4.84 -9.31
N GLU A 51 -1.47 -5.02 -10.62
CA GLU A 51 -2.67 -5.28 -11.44
C GLU A 51 -3.30 -6.62 -11.09
N GLU A 52 -2.48 -7.66 -10.86
CA GLU A 52 -2.98 -8.96 -10.43
C GLU A 52 -3.60 -8.88 -9.04
N PHE A 53 -2.97 -8.16 -8.11
CA PHE A 53 -3.53 -7.94 -6.78
C PHE A 53 -4.88 -7.23 -6.83
N LYS A 54 -5.02 -6.19 -7.65
CA LYS A 54 -6.29 -5.48 -7.85
C LYS A 54 -7.40 -6.41 -8.36
N LYS A 55 -7.08 -7.34 -9.26
CA LYS A 55 -8.01 -8.38 -9.72
C LYS A 55 -8.42 -9.33 -8.58
N LYS A 56 -7.47 -9.76 -7.74
CA LYS A 56 -7.74 -10.67 -6.61
C LYS A 56 -8.67 -10.06 -5.56
N ILE A 57 -8.56 -8.76 -5.28
CA ILE A 57 -9.41 -8.08 -4.29
C ILE A 57 -10.80 -7.69 -4.82
N SER A 58 -11.17 -8.08 -6.05
CA SER A 58 -12.49 -7.81 -6.67
C SER A 58 -12.93 -6.35 -6.59
N LEU A 59 -12.17 -5.46 -7.25
CA LEU A 59 -12.66 -4.17 -7.76
C LEU A 59 -12.89 -4.30 -9.27
#